data_AF-A0A9W9QW75-F1
#
_entry.id   AF-A0A9W9QW75-F1
#
_cell.length_a   1.000
_cell.length_b   1.000
_cell.length_c   1.000
_cell.angle_alpha   90.00
_cell.angle_beta   90.00
_cell.angle_gamma   90.00
#
_symmetry.space_group_name_H-M   'P 1'
#
loop_
_entity.id
_entity.type
_entity.pdbx_description
1 polymer ?
#
loop_
_entity_poly.entity_id
_entity_poly.type
_entity_poly.pdbx_seq_one_letter_code
_entity_poly.pdbx_strand_id
1 'polypeptide(L)'
;MRSQACRILISPLRPQIIPLRVTPTTRLLSSSSRKSPTAGLKALRAAPTIPFIGAFFSSNRNTESSEAMSYPDQRSEDQWRAVLNPEQFRILREKGTERAGTGEYDSHHPSKGVYNCAGCDAPLYTADHKFKSGCGWPAYFDSIPGAVTRHVDSTFGMKRTEIVCSNCGGHLGHVFEGEGYKTPTDERHCVNSVSLRFTEDAGSKEPKAKA
;
A
#
# COMPACT_ATOMS: atom_id res chain seq x y z
N MET A 1 20.25 -24.54 69.36
CA MET A 1 20.73 -25.41 68.26
C MET A 1 20.96 -24.55 67.03
N ARG A 2 22.09 -24.79 66.35
CA ARG A 2 22.73 -24.00 65.28
C ARG A 2 21.83 -23.85 64.05
N SER A 3 21.64 -22.63 63.52
CA SER A 3 22.38 -22.04 62.39
C SER A 3 22.24 -22.79 61.06
N GLN A 4 21.63 -22.14 60.06
CA GLN A 4 22.13 -22.09 58.68
C GLN A 4 21.33 -21.08 57.83
N ALA A 5 21.95 -19.92 57.61
CA ALA A 5 21.56 -18.95 56.59
C ALA A 5 22.25 -19.35 55.28
N CYS A 6 21.46 -19.61 54.24
CA CYS A 6 21.96 -19.94 52.91
C CYS A 6 22.39 -18.65 52.19
N ARG A 7 23.70 -18.39 52.11
CA ARG A 7 24.28 -17.29 51.33
C ARG A 7 24.42 -17.73 49.88
N ILE A 8 23.59 -17.19 48.99
CA ILE A 8 23.73 -17.30 47.53
C ILE A 8 24.75 -16.24 47.09
N LEU A 9 25.92 -16.68 46.64
CA LEU A 9 26.95 -15.83 46.02
C LEU A 9 26.59 -15.63 44.55
N ILE A 10 26.22 -14.41 44.18
CA ILE A 10 26.02 -13.99 42.79
C ILE A 10 27.31 -13.29 42.34
N SER A 11 28.06 -13.94 41.45
CA SER A 11 29.24 -13.35 40.79
C SER A 11 28.81 -12.41 39.67
N PRO A 12 29.40 -11.20 39.54
CA PRO A 12 29.12 -10.32 38.42
C PRO A 12 29.83 -10.79 37.15
N LEU A 13 29.06 -11.06 36.09
CA LEU A 13 29.59 -11.33 34.75
C LEU A 13 30.09 -10.02 34.12
N ARG A 14 31.36 -10.03 33.71
CA ARG A 14 32.07 -8.93 33.08
C ARG A 14 31.73 -8.89 31.58
N PRO A 15 31.29 -7.75 31.00
CA PRO A 15 31.04 -7.67 29.57
C PRO A 15 32.36 -7.58 28.79
N GLN A 16 32.59 -8.53 27.90
CA GLN A 16 33.68 -8.50 26.91
C GLN A 16 33.25 -7.63 25.73
N ILE A 17 33.91 -6.48 25.57
CA ILE A 17 33.71 -5.57 24.43
C ILE A 17 34.60 -6.06 23.28
N ILE A 18 33.98 -6.50 22.19
CA ILE A 18 34.66 -6.91 20.95
C ILE A 18 34.69 -5.69 20.00
N PRO A 19 35.86 -5.22 19.54
CA PRO A 19 35.93 -4.13 18.58
C PRO A 19 35.63 -4.66 17.17
N LEU A 20 34.59 -4.13 16.52
CA LEU A 20 34.29 -4.40 15.11
C LEU A 20 35.21 -3.55 14.22
N ARG A 21 36.06 -4.25 13.46
CA ARG A 21 37.02 -3.72 12.51
C ARG A 21 36.30 -3.42 11.18
N VAL A 22 36.14 -2.14 10.87
CA VAL A 22 35.58 -1.68 9.59
C VAL A 22 36.68 -1.69 8.53
N THR A 23 36.51 -2.48 7.46
CA THR A 23 37.35 -2.42 6.26
C THR A 23 36.68 -1.51 5.20
N PRO A 24 37.40 -0.58 4.58
CA PRO A 24 36.87 0.21 3.47
C PRO A 24 36.95 -0.59 2.16
N THR A 25 35.80 -0.95 1.59
CA THR A 25 35.71 -1.49 0.24
C THR A 25 35.79 -0.35 -0.77
N THR A 26 36.96 -0.22 -1.41
CA THR A 26 37.18 0.62 -2.59
C THR A 26 36.39 0.08 -3.79
N ARG A 27 35.36 0.81 -4.22
CA ARG A 27 34.63 0.52 -5.47
C ARG A 27 35.14 1.45 -6.57
N LEU A 28 35.93 0.89 -7.48
CA LEU A 28 36.36 1.53 -8.72
C LEU A 28 35.15 1.77 -9.64
N LEU A 29 34.85 3.03 -9.94
CA LEU A 29 33.88 3.42 -10.97
C LEU A 29 34.63 3.70 -12.28
N SER A 30 34.35 2.85 -13.26
CA SER A 30 34.73 2.97 -14.66
C SER A 30 33.95 4.12 -15.31
N SER A 31 34.67 5.14 -15.79
CA SER A 31 34.12 6.25 -16.58
C SER A 31 34.10 5.87 -18.07
N SER A 32 32.91 5.59 -18.60
CA SER A 32 32.72 5.40 -20.04
C SER A 32 32.40 6.75 -20.69
N SER A 33 33.41 7.32 -21.35
CA SER A 33 33.33 8.51 -22.18
C SER A 33 32.66 8.17 -23.52
N ARG A 34 31.52 8.80 -23.83
CA ARG A 34 30.98 8.84 -25.19
C ARG A 34 30.75 10.29 -25.60
N LYS A 35 31.52 10.68 -26.62
CA LYS A 35 31.42 11.93 -27.37
C LYS A 35 30.26 11.82 -28.37
N SER A 36 29.48 12.88 -28.52
CA SER A 36 28.61 13.10 -29.68
C SER A 36 29.00 14.43 -30.34
N PRO A 37 29.14 14.49 -31.67
CA PRO A 37 29.50 15.72 -32.38
C PRO A 37 28.26 16.58 -32.65
N THR A 38 28.35 17.85 -32.28
CA THR A 38 27.46 18.91 -32.76
C THR A 38 27.94 19.38 -34.13
N ALA A 39 27.21 19.06 -35.20
CA ALA A 39 27.38 19.69 -36.49
C ALA A 39 26.58 21.00 -36.52
N GLY A 40 27.29 22.12 -36.66
CA GLY A 40 26.73 23.44 -36.82
C GLY A 40 26.98 23.99 -38.22
N LEU A 41 25.94 24.67 -38.71
CA LEU A 41 25.94 25.94 -39.45
C LEU A 41 25.67 26.00 -40.97
N LYS A 42 24.75 26.94 -41.25
CA LYS A 42 24.54 27.84 -42.40
C LYS A 42 23.64 27.32 -43.53
N ALA A 43 22.38 27.75 -43.64
CA ALA A 43 21.84 29.08 -44.02
C ALA A 43 21.92 29.38 -45.54
N LEU A 44 20.76 29.50 -46.21
CA LEU A 44 20.24 30.74 -46.81
C LEU A 44 19.05 30.48 -47.77
N ARG A 45 18.01 31.33 -47.60
CA ARG A 45 17.11 31.94 -48.61
C ARG A 45 16.26 31.05 -49.54
N ALA A 46 14.94 31.16 -49.39
CA ALA A 46 14.06 31.87 -50.34
C ALA A 46 12.61 31.87 -49.82
N ALA A 47 11.96 33.04 -49.81
CA ALA A 47 10.54 33.17 -49.54
C ALA A 47 9.74 32.98 -50.84
N PRO A 48 8.53 32.40 -50.74
CA PRO A 48 7.41 32.98 -51.47
C PRO A 48 6.22 33.21 -50.53
N THR A 49 5.70 34.43 -50.62
CA THR A 49 4.40 34.85 -50.12
C THR A 49 3.29 34.01 -50.75
N ILE A 50 2.56 33.24 -49.94
CA ILE A 50 1.23 32.70 -50.30
C ILE A 50 0.31 32.93 -49.10
N PRO A 51 -0.86 33.57 -49.31
CA PRO A 51 -1.75 34.02 -48.25
C PRO A 51 -2.68 32.89 -47.77
N PHE A 52 -3.29 33.12 -46.60
CA PHE A 52 -4.57 32.55 -46.21
C PHE A 52 -4.66 31.01 -46.02
N ILE A 53 -4.70 30.59 -44.76
CA ILE A 53 -5.89 30.01 -44.08
C ILE A 53 -5.37 29.46 -42.74
N GLY A 54 -5.95 29.96 -41.65
CA GLY A 54 -5.65 29.51 -40.30
C GLY A 54 -6.03 28.04 -40.12
N ALA A 55 -5.03 27.16 -40.10
CA ALA A 55 -5.15 25.85 -39.49
C ALA A 55 -4.63 25.96 -38.06
N PHE A 56 -5.54 26.32 -37.17
CA PHE A 56 -5.33 26.23 -35.73
C PHE A 56 -4.87 24.80 -35.40
N PHE A 57 -3.74 24.70 -34.69
CA PHE A 57 -3.36 23.53 -33.93
C PHE A 57 -4.51 23.19 -32.97
N SER A 58 -5.28 22.16 -33.29
CA SER A 58 -6.13 21.49 -32.32
C SER A 58 -5.87 20.00 -32.43
N SER A 59 -4.76 19.58 -31.84
CA SER A 59 -4.60 18.20 -31.43
C SER A 59 -5.67 17.93 -30.39
N ASN A 60 -6.80 17.37 -30.83
CA ASN A 60 -7.82 16.86 -29.95
C ASN A 60 -7.22 15.64 -29.23
N ARG A 61 -6.46 15.88 -28.15
CA ARG A 61 -6.20 14.86 -27.14
C ARG A 61 -7.55 14.58 -26.52
N ASN A 62 -8.25 13.58 -27.05
CA ASN A 62 -9.25 12.87 -26.29
C ASN A 62 -8.51 12.32 -25.07
N THR A 63 -8.49 13.10 -23.99
CA THR A 63 -8.34 12.57 -22.65
C THR A 63 -9.55 11.69 -22.48
N GLU A 64 -9.35 10.40 -22.72
CA GLU A 64 -10.27 9.32 -22.44
C GLU A 64 -10.53 9.35 -20.92
N SER A 65 -11.46 10.18 -20.49
CA SER A 65 -11.93 10.22 -19.12
C SER A 65 -12.80 8.98 -18.94
N SER A 66 -12.18 7.88 -18.51
CA SER A 66 -12.85 6.81 -17.78
C SER A 66 -13.78 7.48 -16.77
N GLU A 67 -15.06 7.11 -16.77
CA GLU A 67 -16.07 7.68 -15.88
C GLU A 67 -15.58 7.68 -14.43
N ALA A 68 -15.12 8.84 -13.97
CA ALA A 68 -14.57 8.99 -12.65
C ALA A 68 -15.76 9.06 -11.69
N MET A 69 -16.09 7.93 -11.08
CA MET A 69 -16.83 7.93 -9.82
C MET A 69 -16.14 8.95 -8.89
N SER A 70 -16.85 10.02 -8.55
CA SER A 70 -16.31 11.09 -7.71
C SER A 70 -16.32 10.62 -6.26
N TYR A 71 -15.14 10.41 -5.68
CA TYR A 71 -14.96 10.11 -4.27
C TYR A 71 -14.79 11.40 -3.45
N PRO A 72 -15.12 11.45 -2.15
CA PRO A 72 -14.91 12.64 -1.34
C PRO A 72 -13.46 13.17 -1.34
N ASP A 73 -12.46 12.28 -1.33
CA ASP A 73 -11.05 12.64 -1.45
C ASP A 73 -10.65 12.80 -2.92
N GLN A 74 -10.30 14.03 -3.30
CA GLN A 74 -10.01 14.46 -4.67
C GLN A 74 -8.51 14.75 -4.89
N ARG A 75 -7.62 14.13 -4.09
CA ARG A 75 -6.17 14.25 -4.30
C ARG A 75 -5.75 13.76 -5.69
N SER A 76 -4.82 14.48 -6.33
CA SER A 76 -4.24 14.09 -7.62
C SER A 76 -3.28 12.90 -7.47
N GLU A 77 -2.98 12.21 -8.58
CA GLU A 77 -2.03 11.09 -8.57
C GLU A 77 -0.64 11.51 -8.06
N ASP A 78 -0.18 12.73 -8.36
CA ASP A 78 1.09 13.25 -7.85
C ASP A 78 1.07 13.46 -6.34
N GLN A 79 -0.06 13.93 -5.78
CA GLN A 79 -0.23 14.04 -4.34
C GLN A 79 -0.26 12.67 -3.67
N TRP A 80 -0.89 11.67 -4.32
CA TRP A 80 -0.86 10.30 -3.85
C TRP A 80 0.54 9.70 -3.87
N ARG A 81 1.32 9.90 -4.93
CA ARG A 81 2.73 9.45 -5.01
C ARG A 81 3.61 10.09 -3.95
N ALA A 82 3.27 11.28 -3.46
CA ALA A 82 4.01 11.96 -2.39
C ALA A 82 3.68 11.42 -0.99
N VAL A 83 2.46 10.93 -0.75
CA VAL A 83 1.99 10.47 0.57
C VAL A 83 2.11 8.95 0.73
N LEU A 84 1.88 8.20 -0.34
CA LEU A 84 1.92 6.73 -0.33
C LEU A 84 3.34 6.23 -0.60
N ASN A 85 3.68 5.11 0.04
CA ASN A 85 4.85 4.37 -0.40
C ASN A 85 4.58 3.68 -1.77
N PRO A 86 5.61 3.25 -2.51
CA PRO A 86 5.43 2.68 -3.85
C PRO A 86 4.50 1.48 -3.92
N GLU A 87 4.51 0.61 -2.91
CA GLU A 87 3.68 -0.60 -2.87
C GLU A 87 2.21 -0.26 -2.55
N GLN A 88 1.99 0.68 -1.63
CA GLN A 88 0.66 1.24 -1.35
C GLN A 88 0.08 1.91 -2.58
N PHE A 89 0.88 2.67 -3.32
CA PHE A 89 0.44 3.30 -4.56
C PHE A 89 0.06 2.24 -5.62
N ARG A 90 0.91 1.23 -5.82
CA ARG A 90 0.65 0.11 -6.74
C ARG A 90 -0.67 -0.60 -6.41
N ILE A 91 -0.94 -0.84 -5.14
CA ILE A 91 -2.15 -1.56 -4.71
C ILE A 91 -3.37 -0.63 -4.76
N LEU A 92 -3.34 0.51 -4.05
CA LEU A 92 -4.49 1.40 -3.90
C LEU A 92 -4.88 2.11 -5.20
N ARG A 93 -3.92 2.51 -6.04
CA ARG A 93 -4.18 3.33 -7.25
C ARG A 93 -4.07 2.52 -8.53
N GLU A 94 -3.10 1.62 -8.64
CA GLU A 94 -2.88 0.80 -9.85
C GLU A 94 -3.59 -0.56 -9.79
N LYS A 95 -4.50 -0.76 -8.80
CA LYS A 95 -5.28 -1.98 -8.59
C LYS A 95 -4.42 -3.26 -8.50
N GLY A 96 -3.21 -3.12 -7.98
CA GLY A 96 -2.31 -4.23 -7.74
C GLY A 96 -2.78 -5.13 -6.60
N THR A 97 -2.23 -6.34 -6.55
CA THR A 97 -2.44 -7.28 -5.45
C THR A 97 -1.10 -7.63 -4.81
N GLU A 98 -1.04 -7.67 -3.48
CA GLU A 98 0.13 -8.14 -2.72
C GLU A 98 0.27 -9.67 -2.85
N ARG A 99 1.46 -10.22 -2.61
CA ARG A 99 1.66 -11.67 -2.67
C ARG A 99 0.99 -12.35 -1.48
N ALA A 100 0.32 -13.47 -1.72
CA ALA A 100 -0.31 -14.27 -0.67
C ALA A 100 0.68 -14.62 0.46
N GLY A 101 0.21 -14.52 1.71
CA GLY A 101 0.94 -14.85 2.93
C GLY A 101 2.06 -13.87 3.30
N THR A 102 2.14 -12.72 2.62
CA THR A 102 3.18 -11.70 2.91
C THR A 102 2.67 -10.49 3.69
N GLY A 103 1.35 -10.30 3.73
CA GLY A 103 0.73 -9.16 4.41
C GLY A 103 0.87 -9.23 5.93
N GLU A 104 1.20 -8.10 6.55
CA GLU A 104 1.29 -7.93 8.01
C GLU A 104 0.01 -8.37 8.73
N TYR A 105 -1.14 -8.07 8.14
CA TYR A 105 -2.44 -8.27 8.76
C TYR A 105 -3.07 -9.64 8.48
N ASP A 106 -2.46 -10.50 7.67
CA ASP A 106 -3.03 -11.83 7.38
C ASP A 106 -3.17 -12.68 8.66
N SER A 107 -2.10 -12.74 9.47
CA SER A 107 -2.09 -13.45 10.76
C SER A 107 -2.40 -12.57 11.98
N HIS A 108 -2.79 -11.32 11.77
CA HIS A 108 -3.04 -10.36 12.85
C HIS A 108 -4.51 -10.38 13.30
N HIS A 109 -4.77 -10.95 14.47
CA HIS A 109 -6.12 -11.07 15.05
C HIS A 109 -6.21 -10.38 16.43
N PRO A 110 -6.29 -9.04 16.46
CA PRO A 110 -6.47 -8.29 17.71
C PRO A 110 -7.88 -8.50 18.25
N SER A 111 -8.06 -8.33 19.57
CA SER A 111 -9.38 -8.44 20.20
C SER A 111 -10.25 -7.20 20.02
N LYS A 112 -9.65 -6.04 19.76
CA LYS A 112 -10.30 -4.74 19.55
C LYS A 112 -9.46 -3.87 18.62
N GLY A 113 -10.06 -2.85 18.03
CA GLY A 113 -9.41 -1.92 17.10
C GLY A 113 -10.05 -1.89 15.71
N VAL A 114 -9.54 -0.97 14.90
CA VAL A 114 -10.09 -0.63 13.59
C VAL A 114 -8.99 -0.70 12.54
N TYR A 115 -9.32 -1.29 11.38
CA TYR A 115 -8.50 -1.23 10.17
C TYR A 115 -8.99 -0.07 9.30
N ASN A 116 -8.13 0.92 9.15
CA ASN A 116 -8.35 2.11 8.38
C ASN A 116 -7.71 1.97 6.99
N CYS A 117 -8.18 2.74 6.01
CA CYS A 117 -7.55 2.83 4.70
C CYS A 117 -6.14 3.42 4.83
N ALA A 118 -5.13 2.74 4.30
CA ALA A 118 -3.75 3.22 4.36
C ALA A 118 -3.52 4.56 3.62
N GLY A 119 -4.42 4.95 2.70
CA GLY A 119 -4.29 6.19 1.94
C GLY A 119 -5.03 7.40 2.50
N CYS A 120 -6.27 7.25 2.96
CA CYS A 120 -7.07 8.37 3.46
C CYS A 120 -7.44 8.24 4.94
N ASP A 121 -6.95 7.20 5.63
CA ASP A 121 -7.20 6.91 7.05
C ASP A 121 -8.69 6.73 7.42
N ALA A 122 -9.59 6.63 6.43
CA ALA A 122 -11.00 6.32 6.66
C ALA A 122 -11.17 4.93 7.29
N PRO A 123 -12.05 4.74 8.29
CA PRO A 123 -12.26 3.45 8.93
C PRO A 123 -12.98 2.49 7.98
N LEU A 124 -12.44 1.28 7.77
CA LEU A 124 -12.97 0.30 6.81
C LEU A 124 -13.57 -0.93 7.49
N TYR A 125 -12.82 -1.52 8.44
CA TYR A 125 -13.19 -2.78 9.09
C TYR A 125 -12.90 -2.72 10.58
N THR A 126 -13.69 -3.41 11.39
CA THR A 126 -13.40 -3.62 12.81
C THR A 126 -12.65 -4.94 13.00
N ALA A 127 -11.97 -5.09 14.14
CA ALA A 127 -11.33 -6.35 14.52
C ALA A 127 -12.34 -7.51 14.61
N ASP A 128 -13.56 -7.24 15.07
CA ASP A 128 -14.64 -8.22 15.22
C ASP A 128 -15.08 -8.82 13.88
N HIS A 129 -14.94 -8.07 12.79
CA HIS A 129 -15.32 -8.53 11.45
C HIS A 129 -14.28 -9.44 10.81
N LYS A 130 -13.08 -9.53 11.41
CA LYS A 130 -11.98 -10.32 10.86
C LYS A 130 -12.16 -11.79 11.17
N PHE A 131 -11.93 -12.65 10.19
CA PHE A 131 -11.96 -14.10 10.40
C PHE A 131 -10.85 -14.82 9.62
N LYS A 132 -10.58 -16.08 9.98
CA LYS A 132 -9.57 -16.90 9.33
C LYS A 132 -10.18 -17.64 8.13
N SER A 133 -9.99 -17.09 6.93
CA SER A 133 -10.44 -17.69 5.67
C SER A 133 -9.48 -18.74 5.10
N GLY A 134 -8.18 -18.58 5.36
CA GLY A 134 -7.12 -19.38 4.73
C GLY A 134 -6.75 -18.95 3.30
N CYS A 135 -7.22 -17.79 2.83
CA CYS A 135 -6.94 -17.33 1.46
C CYS A 135 -5.53 -16.75 1.27
N GLY A 136 -4.78 -16.50 2.34
CA GLY A 136 -3.44 -15.89 2.31
C GLY A 136 -3.44 -14.36 2.29
N TRP A 137 -4.59 -13.74 2.58
CA TRP A 137 -4.77 -12.31 2.75
C TRP A 137 -5.74 -12.08 3.91
N PRO A 138 -5.68 -10.92 4.60
CA PRO A 138 -6.64 -10.61 5.64
C PRO A 138 -8.07 -10.66 5.09
N ALA A 139 -8.93 -11.40 5.79
CA ALA A 139 -10.32 -11.61 5.41
C ALA A 139 -11.28 -11.03 6.45
N TYR A 140 -12.32 -10.39 5.95
CA TYR A 140 -13.40 -9.80 6.75
C TYR A 140 -14.75 -10.26 6.22
N PHE A 141 -15.73 -10.45 7.09
CA PHE A 141 -17.07 -10.87 6.66
C PHE A 141 -18.02 -9.69 6.46
N ASP A 142 -17.71 -8.53 7.01
CA ASP A 142 -18.51 -7.32 6.85
C ASP A 142 -17.62 -6.08 6.98
N SER A 143 -18.00 -4.97 6.36
CA SER A 143 -17.31 -3.68 6.50
C SER A 143 -18.10 -2.72 7.39
N ILE A 144 -17.46 -1.64 7.82
CA ILE A 144 -18.20 -0.53 8.43
C ILE A 144 -19.23 -0.01 7.41
N PRO A 145 -20.49 0.23 7.80
CA PRO A 145 -21.53 0.67 6.87
C PRO A 145 -21.11 1.92 6.10
N GLY A 146 -21.15 1.84 4.76
CA GLY A 146 -20.78 2.95 3.87
C GLY A 146 -19.28 3.19 3.70
N ALA A 147 -18.40 2.37 4.28
CA ALA A 147 -16.96 2.54 4.15
C ALA A 147 -16.36 1.94 2.86
N VAL A 148 -17.05 0.96 2.27
CA VAL A 148 -16.59 0.20 1.10
C VAL A 148 -17.63 0.28 -0.02
N THR A 149 -17.17 0.57 -1.23
CA THR A 149 -17.96 0.56 -2.46
C THR A 149 -17.62 -0.69 -3.27
N ARG A 150 -18.64 -1.34 -3.82
CA ARG A 150 -18.51 -2.55 -4.66
C ARG A 150 -18.59 -2.16 -6.14
N HIS A 151 -17.68 -2.71 -6.95
CA HIS A 151 -17.65 -2.54 -8.40
C HIS A 151 -17.56 -3.90 -9.09
N VAL A 152 -18.22 -4.07 -10.23
CA VAL A 152 -18.09 -5.31 -11.00
C VAL A 152 -16.78 -5.26 -11.78
N ASP A 153 -15.89 -6.19 -11.49
CA ASP A 153 -14.63 -6.42 -12.20
C ASP A 153 -14.80 -7.61 -13.14
N SER A 154 -14.83 -7.33 -14.45
CA SER A 154 -14.92 -8.35 -15.52
C SER A 154 -13.57 -8.65 -16.18
N THR A 155 -12.46 -8.24 -15.56
CA THR A 155 -11.12 -8.44 -16.11
C THR A 155 -10.78 -9.94 -16.19
N PHE A 156 -10.00 -10.33 -17.21
CA PHE A 156 -9.61 -11.73 -17.47
C PHE A 156 -10.79 -12.70 -17.69
N GLY A 157 -11.96 -12.19 -18.10
CA GLY A 157 -13.13 -13.03 -18.41
C GLY A 157 -13.82 -13.65 -17.18
N MET A 158 -13.41 -13.26 -15.98
CA MET A 158 -14.05 -13.65 -14.72
C MET A 158 -14.90 -12.49 -14.21
N LYS A 159 -16.09 -12.77 -13.67
CA LYS A 159 -16.89 -11.77 -12.96
C LYS A 159 -16.55 -11.85 -11.48
N ARG A 160 -15.89 -10.82 -10.96
CA ARG A 160 -15.60 -10.63 -9.55
C ARG A 160 -16.17 -9.30 -9.09
N THR A 161 -16.34 -9.14 -7.78
CA THR A 161 -16.77 -7.87 -7.20
C THR A 161 -15.55 -7.22 -6.54
N GLU A 162 -15.00 -6.19 -7.18
CA GLU A 162 -13.96 -5.35 -6.60
C GLU A 162 -14.52 -4.54 -5.43
N ILE A 163 -13.74 -4.43 -4.36
CA ILE A 163 -14.04 -3.55 -3.23
C ILE A 163 -13.03 -2.41 -3.18
N VAL A 164 -13.54 -1.19 -3.08
CA VAL A 164 -12.74 0.04 -2.98
C VAL A 164 -13.17 0.86 -1.78
N CYS A 165 -12.27 1.70 -1.26
CA CYS A 165 -12.62 2.64 -0.21
C CYS A 165 -13.62 3.69 -0.73
N SER A 166 -14.75 3.85 -0.05
CA SER A 166 -15.79 4.83 -0.45
C SER A 166 -15.33 6.29 -0.30
N ASN A 167 -14.27 6.56 0.47
CA ASN A 167 -13.76 7.91 0.69
C ASN A 167 -12.75 8.36 -0.37
N CYS A 168 -11.82 7.49 -0.81
CA CYS A 168 -10.76 7.86 -1.76
C CYS A 168 -10.71 7.03 -3.06
N GLY A 169 -11.58 6.03 -3.18
CA GLY A 169 -11.59 5.12 -4.32
C GLY A 169 -10.40 4.17 -4.40
N GLY A 170 -9.59 4.08 -3.34
CA GLY A 170 -8.44 3.20 -3.30
C GLY A 170 -8.87 1.72 -3.36
N HIS A 171 -8.22 0.94 -4.22
CA HIS A 171 -8.44 -0.49 -4.35
C HIS A 171 -8.03 -1.23 -3.07
N LEU A 172 -8.97 -2.02 -2.54
CA LEU A 172 -8.77 -2.82 -1.33
C LEU A 172 -8.56 -4.29 -1.67
N GLY A 173 -9.36 -4.81 -2.62
CA GLY A 173 -9.32 -6.22 -3.02
C GLY A 173 -10.63 -6.64 -3.68
N HIS A 174 -11.12 -7.83 -3.34
CA HIS A 174 -12.35 -8.40 -3.89
C HIS A 174 -13.23 -9.02 -2.80
N VAL A 175 -14.54 -8.99 -3.01
CA VAL A 175 -15.52 -9.72 -2.19
C VAL A 175 -16.03 -10.94 -2.94
N PHE A 176 -16.16 -12.04 -2.20
CA PHE A 176 -16.74 -13.31 -2.65
C PHE A 176 -17.91 -13.65 -1.73
N GLU A 177 -18.97 -14.20 -2.28
CA GLU A 177 -20.22 -14.50 -1.56
C GLU A 177 -20.57 -15.98 -1.81
N GLY A 178 -21.20 -16.64 -0.83
CA GLY A 178 -21.70 -18.01 -1.01
C GLY A 178 -20.64 -19.11 -0.93
N GLU A 179 -19.54 -18.87 -0.20
CA GLU A 179 -18.46 -19.85 -0.02
C GLU A 179 -18.72 -20.83 1.15
N GLY A 180 -19.77 -20.59 1.94
CA GLY A 180 -20.17 -21.46 3.05
C GLY A 180 -19.36 -21.24 4.33
N TYR A 181 -18.84 -20.02 4.53
CA TYR A 181 -18.20 -19.66 5.78
C TYR A 181 -19.24 -19.53 6.91
N LYS A 182 -18.83 -19.91 8.13
CA LYS A 182 -19.67 -19.76 9.33
C LYS A 182 -19.65 -18.32 9.84
N THR A 183 -19.97 -17.37 8.96
CA THR A 183 -20.07 -15.94 9.24
C THR A 183 -21.52 -15.48 9.03
N PRO A 184 -21.97 -14.38 9.66
CA PRO A 184 -23.36 -13.94 9.56
C PRO A 184 -23.81 -13.62 8.12
N THR A 185 -22.89 -13.15 7.28
CA THR A 185 -23.14 -12.67 5.92
C THR A 185 -22.81 -13.72 4.85
N ASP A 186 -22.03 -14.76 5.17
CA ASP A 186 -21.39 -15.67 4.20
C ASP A 186 -20.62 -14.92 3.08
N GLU A 187 -20.12 -13.73 3.41
CA GLU A 187 -19.24 -12.94 2.54
C GLU A 187 -17.78 -13.06 3.01
N ARG A 188 -16.87 -13.01 2.05
CA ARG A 188 -15.42 -12.94 2.27
C ARG A 188 -14.85 -11.75 1.52
N HIS A 189 -14.61 -10.68 2.25
CA HIS A 189 -13.82 -9.54 1.79
C HIS A 189 -12.34 -9.92 1.88
N CYS A 190 -11.73 -10.26 0.74
CA CYS A 190 -10.32 -10.58 0.61
C CYS A 190 -9.56 -9.29 0.33
N VAL A 191 -8.86 -8.77 1.35
CA VAL A 191 -8.28 -7.41 1.32
C VAL A 191 -6.77 -7.47 1.31
N ASN A 192 -6.11 -6.57 0.59
CA ASN A 192 -4.65 -6.43 0.67
C ASN A 192 -4.26 -5.82 2.03
N SER A 193 -3.36 -6.44 2.77
CA SER A 193 -2.83 -5.91 4.02
C SER A 193 -2.19 -4.53 3.85
N VAL A 194 -1.45 -4.31 2.76
CA VAL A 194 -0.80 -3.01 2.49
C VAL A 194 -1.82 -1.88 2.26
N SER A 195 -3.05 -2.21 1.89
CA SER A 195 -4.14 -1.22 1.74
C SER A 195 -4.74 -0.76 3.07
N LEU A 196 -4.35 -1.40 4.18
CA LEU A 196 -4.88 -1.16 5.51
C LEU A 196 -3.83 -0.55 6.45
N ARG A 197 -4.31 0.11 7.50
CA ARG A 197 -3.55 0.56 8.66
C ARG A 197 -4.36 0.22 9.91
N PHE A 198 -3.77 -0.50 10.85
CA PHE A 198 -4.46 -0.86 12.09
C PHE A 198 -4.29 0.23 13.17
N THR A 199 -5.40 0.58 13.83
CA THR A 199 -5.44 1.47 14.99
C THR A 199 -6.05 0.72 16.17
N GLU A 200 -5.28 0.59 17.26
CA GLU A 200 -5.77 0.03 18.52
C GLU A 200 -6.75 0.99 19.20
N ASP A 201 -7.86 0.47 19.72
CA ASP A 201 -8.74 1.24 20.59
C ASP A 201 -8.00 1.59 21.89
N ALA A 202 -8.13 2.83 22.38
CA ALA A 202 -7.33 3.42 23.46
C ALA A 202 -7.41 2.71 24.84
N GLY A 203 -8.02 1.53 24.94
CA GLY A 203 -8.13 0.71 26.15
C GLY A 203 -7.11 -0.43 26.29
N SER A 204 -6.17 -0.62 25.35
CA SER A 204 -5.23 -1.77 25.38
C SER A 204 -3.74 -1.44 25.26
N LYS A 205 -3.32 -0.20 25.56
CA LYS A 205 -1.88 0.09 25.71
C LYS A 205 -1.38 -0.39 27.07
N GLU A 206 -1.10 -1.69 27.19
CA GLU A 206 -0.16 -2.16 28.20
C GLU A 206 1.24 -1.71 27.76
N PRO A 207 1.95 -0.88 28.55
CA PRO A 207 3.26 -0.37 28.15
C PRO A 207 4.23 -1.55 28.09
N LYS A 208 4.79 -1.81 26.89
CA LYS A 208 5.94 -2.72 26.74
C LYS A 208 7.10 -2.15 27.54
N ALA A 209 7.25 -2.62 28.78
CA ALA A 209 8.41 -2.37 29.60
C ALA A 209 9.63 -2.95 28.88
N LYS A 210 10.55 -2.08 28.44
CA LYS A 210 11.91 -2.49 28.09
C LYS A 210 12.56 -3.02 29.37
N ALA A 211 12.83 -4.32 29.41
CA ALA A 211 13.72 -4.95 30.38
C ALA A 211 15.19 -4.71 30.00
#